data_AF-A0AAW5MX05-F1
#
_entry.id   AF-A0AAW5MX05-F1
#
_cell.length_a   1.000
_cell.length_b   1.000
_cell.length_c   1.000
_cell.angle_alpha   90.00
_cell.angle_beta   90.00
_cell.angle_gamma   90.00
#
_symmetry.space_group_name_H-M   'P 1'
#
loop_
_entity.id
_entity.type
_entity.pdbx_description
1 polymer ?
#
loop_
_entity_poly.entity_id
_entity_poly.type
_entity_poly.pdbx_seq_one_letter_code
_entity_poly.pdbx_strand_id
1 'polypeptide(L)'
;VESLTLPKFTRKYEKYRGGGMPGAVDVDLGLDDSALDTEFSIGGTELLLFKQMGKATVDGIQLRFTGSIQRDDTGEVQAVELVVRGRHKEVDSG
;
A
#
# COMPACT_ATOMS: atom_id res chain seq x y z
N VAL A 1 -12.29 -1.89 -11.26
CA VAL A 1 -11.11 -1.18 -10.76
C VAL A 1 -10.51 -0.47 -11.95
N GLU A 2 -10.51 0.85 -11.92
CA GLU A 2 -9.98 1.69 -13.01
C GLU A 2 -8.50 1.98 -12.79
N SER A 3 -8.09 2.16 -11.54
CA SER A 3 -6.69 2.41 -11.15
C SER A 3 -6.37 1.70 -9.83
N LEU A 4 -5.09 1.38 -9.65
CA LEU A 4 -4.53 0.80 -8.43
C LEU A 4 -3.18 1.46 -8.16
N THR A 5 -3.02 2.01 -6.96
CA THR A 5 -1.76 2.47 -6.41
C THR A 5 -1.25 1.42 -5.44
N LEU A 6 -0.12 0.78 -5.78
CA LEU A 6 0.53 -0.21 -4.93
C LEU A 6 1.06 0.46 -3.64
N PRO A 7 1.14 -0.28 -2.53
CA PRO A 7 1.69 0.25 -1.29
C PRO A 7 3.15 0.66 -1.48
N LYS A 8 3.48 1.87 -1.03
CA LYS A 8 4.84 2.38 -1.08
C LYS A 8 5.56 1.99 0.19
N PHE A 9 6.34 0.91 0.13
CA PHE A 9 7.12 0.44 1.28
C PHE A 9 8.24 1.42 1.65
N THR A 10 7.92 2.41 2.48
CA THR A 10 8.88 3.36 3.06
C THR A 10 9.24 2.96 4.49
N ARG A 11 10.46 3.32 4.88
CA ARG A 11 10.99 3.16 6.24
C ARG A 11 11.05 4.50 6.92
N LYS A 12 10.70 4.54 8.20
CA LYS A 12 10.84 5.72 9.05
C LYS A 12 12.26 5.74 9.61
N TYR A 13 12.99 6.83 9.35
CA TYR A 13 14.34 7.00 9.87
C TYR A 13 14.42 8.19 10.81
N GLU A 14 15.17 8.04 11.90
CA GLU A 14 15.54 9.14 12.77
C GLU A 14 17.04 9.43 12.66
N LYS A 15 17.39 10.71 12.53
CA LYS A 15 18.80 11.13 12.51
C LYS A 15 19.37 11.08 13.91
N TYR A 16 20.19 10.08 14.17
CA TYR A 16 20.89 9.93 15.45
C TYR A 16 22.33 10.43 15.34
N ARG A 17 22.77 11.20 16.34
CA ARG A 17 24.17 11.61 16.49
C ARG A 17 24.59 11.57 17.96
N GLY A 18 25.37 10.55 18.31
CA GLY A 18 25.96 10.39 19.64
C GLY A 18 27.21 11.24 19.86
N GLY A 19 27.68 11.27 21.11
CA GLY A 19 28.96 11.90 21.47
C GLY A 19 30.13 11.24 20.73
N GLY A 20 31.03 12.05 20.17
CA GLY A 20 32.18 11.57 19.40
C GLY A 20 31.89 11.23 17.93
N MET A 21 30.65 11.41 17.45
CA MET A 21 30.32 11.14 16.04
C MET A 21 30.57 12.36 15.15
N PRO A 22 31.36 12.24 14.06
CA PRO A 22 31.61 13.33 13.11
C PRO A 22 30.39 13.65 12.23
N GLY A 23 29.39 12.77 12.15
CA GLY A 23 28.15 12.96 11.41
C GLY A 23 26.98 12.18 12.01
N ALA A 24 25.75 12.47 11.56
CA ALA A 24 24.55 11.74 11.95
C ALA A 24 24.36 10.48 11.10
N VAL A 25 23.73 9.46 11.68
CA VAL A 25 23.38 8.20 11.02
C VAL A 25 21.87 8.02 11.06
N ASP A 26 21.31 7.37 10.04
CA ASP A 26 19.89 7.03 10.00
C ASP A 26 19.61 5.77 10.81
N VAL A 27 18.77 5.90 11.84
CA VAL A 27 18.28 4.78 12.64
C VAL A 27 16.91 4.37 12.11
N ASP A 28 16.78 3.11 11.68
CA ASP A 28 15.52 2.54 11.20
C ASP A 28 14.54 2.33 12.37
N LEU A 29 13.39 2.99 12.30
CA LEU A 29 12.28 2.88 13.26
C LEU A 29 11.14 1.98 12.74
N GLY A 30 11.38 1.24 11.65
CA GLY A 30 10.42 0.35 11.03
C GLY A 30 9.70 0.97 9.83
N LEU A 31 8.55 0.40 9.49
CA LEU A 31 7.72 0.91 8.41
C LEU A 31 7.17 2.31 8.75
N ASP A 32 7.05 3.14 7.73
CA ASP A 32 6.33 4.40 7.83
C ASP A 32 4.83 4.18 8.10
N ASP A 33 4.16 5.18 8.67
CA ASP A 33 2.77 5.09 9.14
C ASP A 33 1.78 4.78 8.00
N SER A 34 2.13 5.16 6.76
CA SER A 34 1.38 4.91 5.52
C SER A 34 2.05 3.93 4.57
N ALA A 35 3.12 3.22 5.00
CA ALA A 35 3.89 2.34 4.11
C ALA A 35 3.09 1.16 3.53
N LEU A 36 1.95 0.84 4.13
CA LEU A 36 1.05 -0.26 3.74
C LEU A 36 -0.26 0.24 3.12
N ASP A 37 -0.46 1.56 3.00
CA ASP A 37 -1.68 2.11 2.42
C ASP A 37 -1.76 1.72 0.93
N THR A 38 -2.92 1.22 0.51
CA THR A 38 -3.21 0.81 -0.89
C THR A 38 -4.45 1.55 -1.32
N GLU A 39 -4.38 2.22 -2.47
CA GLU A 39 -5.50 2.99 -3.02
C GLU A 39 -5.96 2.38 -4.33
N PHE A 40 -7.27 2.30 -4.55
CA PHE A 40 -7.82 1.83 -5.81
C PHE A 40 -9.11 2.59 -6.12
N SER A 41 -9.33 2.87 -7.40
CA SER A 41 -10.57 3.50 -7.86
C SER A 41 -11.42 2.46 -8.59
N ILE A 42 -12.73 2.60 -8.49
CA ILE A 42 -13.70 1.79 -9.25
C ILE A 42 -14.65 2.72 -9.98
N GLY A 43 -15.09 2.29 -11.18
CA GLY A 43 -16.15 2.98 -11.89
C GLY A 43 -17.51 2.69 -11.25
N GLY A 44 -18.31 3.75 -11.06
CA GLY A 44 -19.66 3.67 -10.52
C GLY A 44 -19.74 3.51 -9.00
N THR A 45 -20.98 3.43 -8.49
CA THR A 45 -21.24 3.24 -7.05
C THR A 45 -21.26 1.76 -6.70
N GLU A 46 -20.38 1.32 -5.81
CA GLU A 46 -20.41 -0.07 -5.32
C GLU A 46 -20.77 -0.18 -3.84
N LEU A 47 -21.90 -0.82 -3.56
CA LEU A 47 -22.50 -0.96 -2.24
C LEU A 47 -21.61 -1.75 -1.26
N LEU A 48 -20.82 -2.70 -1.78
CA LEU A 48 -19.93 -3.52 -0.96
C LEU A 48 -18.89 -2.66 -0.22
N LEU A 49 -18.33 -1.64 -0.88
CA LEU A 49 -17.31 -0.76 -0.29
C LEU A 49 -17.88 0.01 0.91
N PHE A 50 -19.08 0.56 0.78
CA PHE A 50 -19.76 1.27 1.87
C PHE A 50 -20.09 0.33 3.05
N LYS A 51 -20.52 -0.90 2.78
CA LYS A 51 -20.74 -1.91 3.83
C LYS A 51 -19.43 -2.28 4.54
N GLN A 52 -18.34 -2.35 3.80
CA GLN A 52 -17.02 -2.71 4.30
C GLN A 52 -16.37 -1.60 5.13
N MET A 53 -16.71 -0.33 4.89
CA MET A 53 -16.21 0.81 5.68
C MET A 53 -16.51 0.68 7.18
N GLY A 54 -17.62 0.02 7.55
CA GLY A 54 -18.00 -0.22 8.95
C GLY A 54 -17.27 -1.38 9.64
N LYS A 55 -16.25 -1.99 9.02
CA LYS A 55 -15.54 -3.13 9.63
C LYS A 55 -14.71 -2.69 10.84
N ALA A 56 -14.98 -3.31 12.00
CA ALA A 56 -14.34 -2.95 13.26
C ALA A 56 -12.88 -3.42 13.36
N THR A 57 -12.55 -4.60 12.83
CA THR A 57 -11.20 -5.15 12.92
C THR A 57 -10.29 -4.56 11.83
N VAL A 58 -9.02 -4.35 12.17
CA VAL A 58 -8.02 -3.78 11.28
C VAL A 58 -7.70 -4.71 10.10
N ASP A 59 -8.00 -6.01 10.20
CA ASP A 59 -7.74 -7.06 9.22
C ASP A 59 -9.02 -7.63 8.58
N GLY A 60 -10.16 -6.95 8.75
CA GLY A 60 -11.49 -7.47 8.45
C GLY A 60 -11.82 -7.63 6.96
N ILE A 61 -10.97 -7.13 6.06
CA ILE A 61 -11.16 -7.15 4.61
C ILE A 61 -9.89 -7.71 3.96
N GLN A 62 -10.05 -8.71 3.10
CA GLN A 62 -8.98 -9.18 2.22
C GLN A 62 -9.31 -8.80 0.78
N LEU A 63 -8.35 -8.19 0.09
CA LEU A 63 -8.43 -7.87 -1.32
C LEU A 63 -7.28 -8.55 -2.06
N ARG A 64 -7.55 -8.94 -3.31
CA ARG A 64 -6.58 -9.52 -4.23
C ARG A 64 -6.65 -8.76 -5.54
N PHE A 65 -5.53 -8.18 -5.95
CA PHE A 65 -5.35 -7.55 -7.24
C PHE A 65 -4.41 -8.39 -8.09
N THR A 66 -4.82 -8.67 -9.32
CA THR A 66 -4.03 -9.46 -10.28
C THR A 66 -3.73 -8.60 -11.50
N GLY A 67 -2.48 -8.55 -11.92
CA GLY A 67 -2.02 -7.87 -13.11
C GLY A 67 -0.96 -8.69 -13.83
N SER A 68 -0.50 -8.19 -14.98
CA SER A 68 0.61 -8.78 -15.72
C SER A 68 1.55 -7.69 -16.21
N ILE A 69 2.84 -7.92 -16.09
CA ILE A 69 3.88 -7.06 -16.67
C ILE A 69 4.43 -7.79 -17.88
N GLN A 70 4.43 -7.14 -19.02
CA GLN A 70 5.09 -7.66 -20.21
C GLN A 70 6.44 -6.96 -20.35
N ARG A 71 7.47 -7.76 -20.63
CA ARG A 71 8.79 -7.24 -20.96
C ARG A 71 8.81 -6.73 -22.40
N ASP A 72 9.28 -5.51 -22.60
CA ASP A 72 9.38 -4.88 -23.92
C ASP A 72 10.45 -5.53 -24.81
N ASP A 73 11.50 -6.14 -24.24
CA ASP A 73 12.63 -6.71 -24.98
C ASP A 73 12.38 -8.13 -25.52
N THR A 74 11.64 -8.93 -24.76
CA THR A 74 11.46 -10.38 -24.98
C THR A 74 10.02 -10.76 -25.23
N GLY A 75 9.06 -9.89 -24.92
CA GLY A 75 7.63 -10.18 -25.00
C GLY A 75 7.13 -11.15 -23.91
N GLU A 76 8.01 -11.58 -23.00
CA GLU A 76 7.66 -12.47 -21.88
C GLU A 76 6.67 -11.78 -20.93
N VAL A 77 5.62 -12.50 -20.55
CA VAL A 77 4.57 -12.00 -19.66
C VAL A 77 4.73 -12.61 -18.28
N GLN A 78 4.88 -11.75 -17.28
CA GLN A 78 4.95 -12.13 -15.87
C GLN A 78 3.64 -11.76 -15.17
N ALA A 79 3.00 -12.73 -14.54
CA ALA A 79 1.85 -12.47 -13.67
C ALA A 79 2.31 -11.86 -12.34
N VAL A 80 1.59 -10.82 -11.89
CA VAL A 80 1.83 -10.14 -10.61
C VAL A 80 0.54 -10.16 -9.80
N GLU A 81 0.64 -10.61 -8.55
CA GLU A 81 -0.49 -10.64 -7.62
C GLU A 81 -0.15 -9.82 -6.37
N LEU A 82 -1.07 -8.93 -5.98
CA LEU A 82 -1.04 -8.21 -4.72
C LEU A 82 -2.20 -8.69 -3.85
N VAL A 83 -1.88 -9.33 -2.73
CA VAL A 83 -2.86 -9.69 -1.69
C VAL A 83 -2.67 -8.76 -0.50
N VAL A 84 -3.69 -7.99 -0.17
CA VAL A 84 -3.69 -7.09 0.99
C VAL A 84 -4.81 -7.49 1.95
N ARG A 85 -4.56 -7.28 3.23
CA ARG A 85 -5.55 -7.45 4.28
C ARG A 85 -5.54 -6.24 5.17
N GLY A 86 -6.71 -5.67 5.40
CA GLY A 86 -6.83 -4.38 6.06
C GLY A 86 -8.28 -4.02 6.35
N ARG A 87 -8.50 -2.72 6.52
CA ARG A 87 -9.81 -2.07 6.54
C ARG A 87 -9.75 -0.81 5.69
N HIS A 88 -10.89 -0.37 5.17
CA HIS A 88 -10.97 0.90 4.44
C HIS A 88 -10.77 2.05 5.42
N LYS A 89 -9.81 2.92 5.11
CA LYS A 89 -9.52 4.14 5.88
C LYS A 89 -10.35 5.32 5.37
N GLU A 90 -10.65 5.33 4.08
CA GLU A 90 -11.34 6.40 3.37
C GLU A 90 -12.12 5.81 2.18
N VAL A 91 -13.27 6.42 1.89
CA VAL A 91 -14.05 6.18 0.67
C VAL A 91 -14.46 7.55 0.15
N ASP A 92 -13.89 7.96 -0.97
CA ASP A 92 -14.22 9.19 -1.67
C ASP A 92 -15.05 8.85 -2.92
N SER A 93 -16.20 9.54 -3.09
CA SER A 93 -17.11 9.34 -4.23
C SER A 93 -16.98 10.41 -5.31
N GLY A 94 -16.01 11.32 -5.18
CA GLY A 94 -15.75 12.43 -6.09
C GLY A 94 -15.79 13.79 -5.41
#